data_AF-A0A946RXE9-F1
#
_entry.id   AF-A0A946RXE9-F1
#
_cell.length_a   1.000
_cell.length_b   1.000
_cell.length_c   1.000
_cell.angle_alpha   90.00
_cell.angle_beta   90.00
_cell.angle_gamma   90.00
#
_symmetry.space_group_name_H-M   'P 1'
#
loop_
_entity.id
_entity.type
_entity.pdbx_description
1 polymer ?
#
loop_
_entity_poly.entity_id
_entity_poly.type
_entity_poly.pdbx_seq_one_letter_code
_entity_poly.pdbx_strand_id
1 'polypeptide(L)'
;MELSLDEFLLFKQYIHKICGLEITIDKKYLIAQRLEKLVIKANCNSYHEYYRKIQYDTFSEEAIINEITTNETSFFRDDHPFDGFNNFILPEIHKLIDQRKNQVGFTESKSADIWCAASSTGEEPYSLAIQIYEYISKETTRHTCRNVKKGPEVICRPIHLNFRCRVN
;
A
#
# COMPACT_ATOMS: atom_id res chain seq x y z
N MET A 1 -1.94 -29.88 9.28
CA MET A 1 -3.27 -29.95 9.94
C MET A 1 -4.36 -29.70 8.91
N GLU A 2 -5.47 -30.43 8.92
CA GLU A 2 -6.59 -30.19 8.00
C GLU A 2 -7.55 -29.13 8.58
N LEU A 3 -7.92 -28.13 7.78
CA LEU A 3 -8.88 -27.10 8.15
C LEU A 3 -10.29 -27.57 7.77
N SER A 4 -11.18 -27.74 8.75
CA SER A 4 -12.57 -28.13 8.48
C SER A 4 -13.36 -27.03 7.76
N LEU A 5 -14.52 -27.38 7.18
CA LEU A 5 -15.41 -26.40 6.54
C LEU A 5 -15.96 -25.39 7.56
N ASP A 6 -16.35 -25.84 8.75
CA ASP A 6 -16.89 -24.99 9.80
C ASP A 6 -15.85 -24.02 10.34
N GLU A 7 -14.62 -24.49 10.60
CA GLU A 7 -13.51 -23.63 10.99
C GLU A 7 -13.18 -22.62 9.90
N PHE A 8 -13.18 -23.04 8.63
CA PHE A 8 -12.96 -22.11 7.52
C PHE A 8 -14.00 -21.00 7.47
N LEU A 9 -15.28 -21.31 7.69
CA LEU A 9 -16.34 -20.30 7.74
C LEU A 9 -16.16 -19.33 8.90
N LEU A 10 -15.74 -19.81 10.08
CA LEU A 10 -15.42 -18.96 11.23
C LEU A 10 -14.27 -18.00 10.92
N PHE A 11 -13.17 -18.50 10.34
CA PHE A 11 -12.04 -17.66 9.94
C PHE A 11 -12.43 -16.69 8.84
N LYS A 12 -13.21 -17.11 7.83
CA LYS A 12 -13.71 -16.24 6.77
C LYS A 12 -14.46 -15.04 7.34
N GLN A 13 -15.41 -15.28 8.26
CA GLN A 13 -16.18 -14.21 8.89
C GLN A 13 -15.29 -13.28 9.71
N TYR A 14 -14.33 -13.84 10.44
CA TYR A 14 -13.39 -13.07 11.24
C TYR A 14 -12.47 -12.19 10.39
N ILE A 15 -11.91 -12.73 9.32
CA ILE A 15 -11.06 -11.99 8.37
C ILE A 15 -11.87 -10.87 7.70
N HIS A 16 -13.08 -11.18 7.24
CA HIS A 16 -13.97 -10.18 6.64
C HIS A 16 -14.30 -9.06 7.64
N LYS A 17 -14.50 -9.38 8.92
CA LYS A 17 -14.74 -8.37 9.97
C LYS A 17 -13.55 -7.43 10.17
N ILE A 18 -12.33 -7.93 10.07
CA ILE A 18 -11.12 -7.16 10.39
C ILE A 18 -10.62 -6.35 9.19
N CYS A 19 -10.58 -6.94 7.99
CA CYS A 19 -9.98 -6.29 6.81
C CYS A 19 -10.92 -6.16 5.61
N GLY A 20 -12.17 -6.60 5.71
CA GLY A 20 -13.16 -6.51 4.63
C GLY A 20 -12.88 -7.44 3.44
N LEU A 21 -11.97 -8.41 3.59
CA LEU A 21 -11.60 -9.31 2.51
C LEU A 21 -12.66 -10.42 2.33
N GLU A 22 -13.31 -10.44 1.18
CA GLU A 22 -14.24 -11.52 0.81
C GLU A 22 -13.46 -12.71 0.22
N ILE A 23 -13.43 -13.81 0.97
CA ILE A 23 -12.73 -15.04 0.59
C ILE A 23 -13.73 -16.06 0.03
N THR A 24 -13.46 -16.57 -1.16
CA THR A 24 -14.22 -17.66 -1.78
C THR A 24 -13.74 -19.03 -1.30
N ILE A 25 -14.62 -20.03 -1.35
CA ILE A 25 -14.31 -21.38 -0.87
C ILE A 25 -13.21 -22.06 -1.68
N ASP A 26 -13.07 -21.70 -2.96
CA ASP A 26 -12.01 -22.19 -3.84
C ASP A 26 -10.60 -21.83 -3.32
N LYS A 27 -10.50 -20.74 -2.54
CA LYS A 27 -9.25 -20.27 -1.92
C LYS A 27 -9.03 -20.88 -0.53
N LYS A 28 -9.87 -21.83 -0.07
CA LYS A 28 -9.73 -22.49 1.23
C LYS A 28 -8.34 -23.08 1.44
N TYR A 29 -7.79 -23.75 0.42
CA TYR A 29 -6.45 -24.34 0.49
C TYR A 29 -5.36 -23.29 0.76
N LEU A 30 -5.41 -22.15 0.05
CA LEU A 30 -4.45 -21.06 0.22
C LEU A 30 -4.50 -20.47 1.64
N ILE A 31 -5.71 -20.27 2.15
CA ILE A 31 -5.93 -19.75 3.52
C ILE A 31 -5.48 -20.76 4.56
N ALA A 32 -5.75 -22.06 4.36
CA ALA A 32 -5.28 -23.11 5.27
C ALA A 32 -3.74 -23.10 5.39
N GLN A 33 -3.02 -23.01 4.27
CA GLN A 33 -1.56 -22.97 4.27
C GLN A 33 -1.00 -21.71 4.96
N ARG A 34 -1.64 -20.55 4.75
CA ARG A 34 -1.27 -19.28 5.39
C ARG A 34 -1.53 -19.32 6.91
N LEU A 35 -2.71 -19.78 7.32
CA LEU A 35 -3.08 -19.91 8.74
C LEU A 35 -2.23 -20.95 9.47
N GLU A 36 -1.85 -22.06 8.82
CA GLU A 36 -1.03 -23.11 9.44
C GLU A 36 0.28 -22.55 10.00
N LYS A 37 0.94 -21.65 9.26
CA LYS A 37 2.15 -20.96 9.74
C LYS A 37 1.91 -20.17 11.02
N LEU A 38 0.75 -19.51 11.13
CA LEU A 38 0.40 -18.72 12.31
C LEU A 38 0.05 -19.61 13.50
N VAL A 39 -0.68 -20.71 13.27
CA VAL A 39 -1.03 -21.70 14.29
C VAL A 39 0.25 -22.29 14.92
N ILE A 40 1.23 -22.66 14.08
CA ILE A 40 2.53 -23.16 14.52
C ILE A 40 3.29 -22.10 15.32
N LYS A 41 3.38 -20.86 14.80
CA LYS A 41 4.04 -19.73 15.51
C LYS A 41 3.39 -19.42 16.86
N ALA A 42 2.09 -19.60 16.97
CA ALA A 42 1.33 -19.36 18.19
C ALA A 42 1.38 -20.53 19.20
N ASN A 43 2.11 -21.62 18.87
CA ASN A 43 2.20 -22.88 19.62
C ASN A 43 0.82 -23.52 19.88
N CYS A 44 -0.10 -23.43 18.92
CA CYS A 44 -1.42 -24.05 19.00
C CYS A 44 -1.43 -25.41 18.28
N ASN A 45 -2.18 -26.37 18.82
CA ASN A 45 -2.28 -27.72 18.25
C ASN A 45 -3.47 -27.90 17.29
N SER A 46 -4.35 -26.90 17.21
CA SER A 46 -5.52 -26.91 16.32
C SER A 46 -5.91 -25.50 15.86
N TYR A 47 -6.59 -25.43 14.72
CA TYR A 47 -7.17 -24.19 14.21
C TYR A 47 -8.23 -23.62 15.16
N HIS A 48 -9.06 -24.47 15.78
CA HIS A 48 -10.02 -24.04 16.78
C HIS A 48 -9.37 -23.43 18.03
N GLU A 49 -8.28 -24.01 18.52
CA GLU A 49 -7.51 -23.44 19.65
C GLU A 49 -6.94 -22.07 19.29
N TYR A 50 -6.36 -21.95 18.09
CA TYR A 50 -5.88 -20.67 17.57
C TYR A 50 -7.00 -19.65 17.44
N TYR A 51 -8.17 -20.03 16.91
CA TYR A 51 -9.33 -19.16 16.78
C TYR A 51 -9.82 -18.61 18.14
N ARG A 52 -9.84 -19.44 19.19
CA ARG A 52 -10.19 -18.95 20.53
C ARG A 52 -9.16 -17.98 21.09
N LYS A 53 -7.87 -18.21 20.82
CA LYS A 53 -6.78 -17.34 21.28
C LYS A 53 -6.86 -15.94 20.66
N ILE A 54 -7.09 -15.85 19.36
CA ILE A 54 -7.13 -14.57 18.63
C ILE A 54 -8.36 -13.71 18.95
N GLN A 55 -9.45 -14.31 19.43
CA GLN A 55 -10.64 -13.54 19.85
C GLN A 55 -10.36 -12.60 21.03
N TYR A 56 -9.32 -12.87 21.84
CA TYR A 56 -8.97 -12.10 23.02
C TYR A 56 -7.64 -11.35 22.90
N ASP A 57 -6.91 -11.51 21.78
CA ASP A 57 -5.57 -10.94 21.59
C ASP A 57 -5.52 -10.07 20.33
N THR A 58 -5.52 -8.75 20.53
CA THR A 58 -5.41 -7.75 19.46
C THR A 58 -4.09 -7.82 18.70
N PHE A 59 -3.00 -8.31 19.31
CA PHE A 59 -1.70 -8.43 18.63
C PHE A 59 -1.72 -9.54 17.55
N SER A 60 -2.60 -10.52 17.73
CA SER A 60 -2.81 -11.60 16.77
C SER A 60 -3.57 -11.14 15.51
N GLU A 61 -4.32 -10.03 15.56
CA GLU A 61 -5.06 -9.52 14.40
C GLU A 61 -4.12 -9.05 13.27
N GLU A 62 -3.09 -8.26 13.61
CA GLU A 62 -2.13 -7.76 12.62
C GLU A 62 -1.37 -8.91 11.93
N ALA A 63 -0.97 -9.92 12.71
CA ALA A 63 -0.29 -11.10 12.17
C ALA A 63 -1.16 -11.88 11.18
N ILE A 64 -2.46 -12.00 11.45
CA ILE A 64 -3.43 -12.62 10.54
C ILE A 64 -3.59 -11.81 9.27
N ILE A 65 -3.78 -10.51 9.39
CA ILE A 65 -3.92 -9.63 8.22
C ILE A 65 -2.69 -9.77 7.33
N ASN A 66 -1.48 -9.71 7.90
CA ASN A 66 -0.23 -9.73 7.13
C ASN A 66 0.04 -11.04 6.41
N GLU A 67 -0.32 -12.19 6.99
CA GLU A 67 -0.12 -13.48 6.34
C GLU A 67 -1.23 -13.77 5.31
N ILE A 68 -2.43 -13.21 5.51
CA ILE A 68 -3.58 -13.41 4.60
C ILE A 68 -3.59 -12.43 3.45
N THR A 69 -3.06 -11.21 3.61
CA THR A 69 -2.86 -10.28 2.50
C THR A 69 -1.68 -10.73 1.64
N THR A 70 -1.84 -10.64 0.33
CA THR A 70 -0.75 -10.93 -0.61
C THR A 70 0.09 -9.66 -0.75
N ASN A 71 1.14 -9.54 0.07
CA ASN A 71 2.09 -8.42 0.03
C ASN A 71 3.12 -8.60 -1.10
N GLU A 72 2.66 -8.77 -2.33
CA GLU A 72 3.57 -8.70 -3.47
C GLU A 72 3.77 -7.23 -3.82
N THR A 73 4.99 -6.74 -3.62
CA THR A 73 5.43 -5.44 -4.15
C THR A 73 6.83 -5.59 -4.71
N SER A 74 7.06 -4.91 -5.83
CA SER A 74 8.36 -4.83 -6.47
C SER A 74 8.53 -3.42 -7.01
N PHE A 75 9.78 -2.98 -7.13
CA PHE A 75 10.06 -1.74 -7.84
C PHE A 75 9.59 -1.85 -9.28
N PHE A 76 8.97 -0.78 -9.78
CA PHE A 76 8.44 -0.71 -11.15
C PHE A 76 7.59 -1.93 -11.53
N ARG A 77 6.68 -2.34 -10.63
CA ARG A 77 5.75 -3.45 -10.89
C ARG A 77 4.88 -3.09 -12.09
N ASP A 78 5.07 -3.81 -13.20
CA ASP A 78 4.44 -3.60 -14.50
C ASP A 78 4.82 -2.23 -15.12
N ASP A 79 5.60 -2.24 -16.20
CA ASP A 79 6.14 -1.00 -16.80
C ASP A 79 5.04 -0.06 -17.32
N HIS A 80 3.91 -0.60 -17.76
CA HIS A 80 2.84 0.17 -18.42
C HIS A 80 2.23 1.30 -17.57
N PRO A 81 1.80 1.10 -16.32
CA PRO A 81 1.39 2.18 -15.42
C PRO A 81 2.45 3.29 -15.26
N PHE A 82 3.71 2.91 -15.10
CA PHE A 82 4.82 3.83 -14.88
C PHE A 82 5.18 4.61 -16.15
N ASP A 83 5.10 3.97 -17.32
CA ASP A 83 5.21 4.63 -18.62
C ASP A 83 4.06 5.62 -18.84
N GLY A 84 2.84 5.22 -18.52
CA GLY A 84 1.66 6.09 -18.61
C GLY A 84 1.79 7.31 -17.69
N PHE A 85 2.27 7.09 -16.48
CA PHE A 85 2.53 8.15 -15.51
C PHE A 85 3.58 9.14 -16.03
N ASN A 86 4.70 8.65 -16.54
CA ASN A 86 5.79 9.50 -17.02
C ASN A 86 5.45 10.24 -18.32
N ASN A 87 4.76 9.59 -19.25
CA ASN A 87 4.51 10.15 -20.59
C ASN A 87 3.26 11.04 -20.67
N PHE A 88 2.27 10.84 -19.79
CA PHE A 88 1.01 11.58 -19.85
C PHE A 88 0.73 12.37 -18.56
N ILE A 89 0.78 11.71 -17.39
CA ILE A 89 0.34 12.30 -16.13
C ILE A 89 1.33 13.37 -15.64
N LEU A 90 2.63 13.09 -15.64
CA LEU A 90 3.64 14.05 -15.20
C LEU A 90 3.66 15.35 -16.01
N PRO A 91 3.67 15.32 -17.36
CA PRO A 91 3.58 16.53 -18.18
C PRO A 91 2.30 17.32 -17.93
N GLU A 92 1.17 16.66 -17.71
CA GLU A 92 -0.12 17.31 -17.44
C GLU A 92 -0.11 17.98 -16.07
N ILE A 93 0.37 17.29 -15.02
CA ILE A 93 0.55 17.87 -13.68
C ILE A 93 1.49 19.08 -13.76
N HIS A 94 2.59 18.99 -14.49
CA HIS A 94 3.52 20.10 -14.65
C HIS A 94 2.84 21.31 -15.31
N LYS A 95 2.11 21.09 -16.42
CA LYS A 95 1.32 22.14 -17.09
C LYS A 95 0.32 22.81 -16.15
N LEU A 96 -0.41 22.04 -15.34
CA LEU A 96 -1.38 22.57 -14.39
C LEU A 96 -0.71 23.41 -13.29
N ILE A 97 0.47 22.99 -12.82
CA ILE A 97 1.27 23.77 -11.87
C ILE A 97 1.71 25.08 -12.52
N ASP A 98 2.20 25.05 -13.76
CA ASP A 98 2.66 26.22 -14.52
C ASP A 98 1.55 27.21 -14.84
N GLN A 99 0.40 26.75 -15.32
CA GLN A 99 -0.75 27.61 -15.58
C GLN A 99 -1.20 28.34 -14.32
N ARG A 100 -1.17 27.65 -13.17
CA ARG A 100 -1.44 28.29 -11.89
C ARG A 100 -0.38 29.33 -11.57
N LYS A 101 0.93 29.14 -11.88
CA LYS A 101 2.02 30.11 -11.59
C LYS A 101 1.71 31.52 -12.11
N ASN A 102 1.03 31.63 -13.25
CA ASN A 102 0.72 32.91 -13.90
C ASN A 102 -0.48 33.66 -13.29
N GLN A 103 -1.14 33.11 -12.27
CA GLN A 103 -2.22 33.79 -11.56
C GLN A 103 -1.66 34.74 -10.49
N VAL A 104 -2.00 36.03 -10.61
CA VAL A 104 -1.54 37.13 -9.76
C VAL A 104 -2.12 36.97 -8.34
N GLY A 105 -1.25 36.93 -7.32
CA GLY A 105 -1.63 37.03 -5.90
C GLY A 105 -1.27 35.86 -4.97
N PHE A 106 -0.50 34.86 -5.41
CA PHE A 106 -0.24 33.66 -4.60
C PHE A 106 1.25 33.39 -4.35
N THR A 107 1.70 33.57 -3.12
CA THR A 107 3.12 33.55 -2.69
C THR A 107 3.62 32.19 -2.20
N GLU A 108 2.78 31.14 -2.22
CA GLU A 108 3.17 29.82 -1.71
C GLU A 108 3.66 28.87 -2.81
N SER A 109 4.78 28.20 -2.50
CA SER A 109 5.39 27.16 -3.32
C SER A 109 4.41 26.01 -3.56
N LYS A 110 3.99 25.85 -4.82
CA LYS A 110 2.90 24.96 -5.26
C LYS A 110 3.32 23.51 -5.15
N SER A 111 2.46 22.71 -4.53
CA SER A 111 2.64 21.26 -4.45
C SER A 111 1.56 20.47 -5.16
N ALA A 112 1.96 19.31 -5.71
CA ALA A 112 1.04 18.24 -6.07
C ALA A 112 1.17 17.13 -5.01
N ASP A 113 0.04 16.67 -4.49
CA ASP A 113 0.00 15.53 -3.57
C ASP A 113 -0.36 14.28 -4.36
N ILE A 114 0.53 13.29 -4.36
CA ILE A 114 0.30 11.99 -4.98
C ILE A 114 0.02 10.99 -3.86
N TRP A 115 -1.04 10.21 -4.03
CA TRP A 115 -1.49 9.21 -3.07
C TRP A 115 -1.33 7.81 -3.65
N CYS A 116 -0.43 7.03 -3.06
CA CYS A 116 -0.33 5.58 -3.33
C CYS A 116 -1.18 4.83 -2.30
N ALA A 117 -2.33 4.32 -2.73
CA ALA A 117 -3.17 3.46 -1.91
C ALA A 117 -2.65 2.01 -1.95
N ALA A 118 -2.64 1.32 -0.80
CA ALA A 118 -2.17 -0.07 -0.67
C ALA A 118 -0.70 -0.32 -1.06
N SER A 119 0.20 0.61 -0.73
CA SER A 119 1.62 0.58 -1.09
C SER A 119 2.49 -0.48 -0.37
N SER A 120 1.89 -1.42 0.37
CA SER A 120 2.54 -2.48 1.16
C SER A 120 3.85 -2.01 1.86
N THR A 121 5.02 -2.48 1.43
CA THR A 121 6.35 -2.14 1.99
C THR A 121 6.94 -0.82 1.48
N GLY A 122 6.36 -0.24 0.42
CA GLY A 122 6.65 1.12 -0.07
C GLY A 122 7.34 1.22 -1.42
N GLU A 123 7.61 0.10 -2.10
CA GLU A 123 8.34 0.03 -3.37
C GLU A 123 7.67 0.85 -4.48
N GLU A 124 6.34 0.85 -4.53
CA GLU A 124 5.56 1.64 -5.51
C GLU A 124 5.73 3.15 -5.31
N PRO A 125 5.50 3.74 -4.12
CA PRO A 125 5.74 5.17 -3.92
C PRO A 125 7.21 5.56 -4.10
N TYR A 126 8.17 4.67 -3.80
CA TYR A 126 9.57 4.93 -4.13
C TYR A 126 9.82 4.93 -5.63
N SER A 127 9.22 4.00 -6.38
CA SER A 127 9.32 3.96 -7.84
C SER A 127 8.78 5.24 -8.48
N LEU A 128 7.61 5.71 -8.02
CA LEU A 128 7.06 7.00 -8.43
C LEU A 128 7.97 8.18 -8.06
N ALA A 129 8.51 8.20 -6.84
CA ALA A 129 9.42 9.26 -6.41
C ALA A 129 10.69 9.32 -7.28
N ILE A 130 11.24 8.17 -7.68
CA ILE A 130 12.39 8.09 -8.59
C ILE A 130 12.02 8.69 -9.96
N GLN A 131 10.90 8.28 -10.56
CA GLN A 131 10.47 8.83 -11.86
C GLN A 131 10.24 10.33 -11.82
N ILE A 132 9.59 10.82 -10.77
CA ILE A 132 9.36 12.24 -10.55
C ILE A 132 10.69 13.01 -10.46
N TYR A 133 11.65 12.46 -9.71
CA TYR A 133 12.97 13.07 -9.56
C TYR A 133 13.74 13.09 -10.88
N GLU A 134 13.68 12.00 -11.66
CA GLU A 134 14.28 11.92 -12.99
C GLU A 134 13.64 12.88 -13.99
N TYR A 135 12.32 13.01 -13.96
CA TYR A 135 11.58 13.97 -14.79
C TYR A 135 12.02 15.41 -14.49
N ILE A 136 12.05 15.80 -13.21
CA ILE A 136 12.53 17.13 -12.78
C ILE A 136 13.97 17.36 -13.21
N SER A 137 14.85 16.38 -12.99
CA SER A 137 16.29 16.56 -13.17
C SER A 137 16.68 16.78 -14.63
N LYS A 138 15.82 16.35 -15.56
CA LYS A 138 15.94 16.66 -17.00
C LYS A 138 15.53 18.11 -17.32
N GLU A 139 14.72 18.75 -16.49
CA GLU A 139 14.33 20.14 -16.61
C GLU A 139 15.35 21.08 -15.93
N THR A 140 15.74 22.15 -16.62
CA THR A 140 16.77 23.11 -16.15
C THR A 140 16.29 23.99 -14.97
N THR A 141 15.01 23.89 -14.59
CA THR A 141 14.41 24.67 -13.51
C THR A 141 14.56 23.96 -12.17
N ARG A 142 14.87 24.69 -11.08
CA ARG A 142 14.95 24.07 -9.74
C ARG A 142 13.55 23.65 -9.29
N HIS A 143 13.30 22.34 -9.14
CA HIS A 143 12.15 21.81 -8.42
C HIS A 143 12.64 21.00 -7.21
N THR A 144 11.89 20.96 -6.11
CA THR A 144 12.29 20.26 -4.88
C THR A 144 11.22 19.26 -4.45
N CYS A 145 11.48 17.96 -4.62
CA CYS A 145 10.65 16.92 -3.98
C CYS A 145 10.90 16.93 -2.46
N ARG A 146 9.84 17.02 -1.65
CA ARG A 146 9.97 16.93 -0.19
C ARG A 146 8.91 16.00 0.40
N ASN A 147 9.37 15.16 1.32
CA ASN A 147 8.57 14.30 2.20
C ASN A 147 7.87 13.11 1.50
N VAL A 148 8.42 11.92 1.75
CA VAL A 148 7.67 10.66 1.77
C VAL A 148 7.29 10.43 3.22
N LYS A 149 6.02 10.60 3.60
CA LYS A 149 5.57 10.26 4.96
C LYS A 149 5.06 8.82 4.96
N LYS A 150 5.82 7.90 5.57
CA LYS A 150 5.39 6.53 5.87
C LYS A 150 4.68 6.55 7.24
N GLY A 151 3.41 6.12 7.28
CA GLY A 151 2.71 5.84 8.55
C GLY A 151 3.27 4.57 9.22
N PRO A 152 2.91 4.26 10.48
CA PRO A 152 3.32 3.02 11.13
C PRO A 152 2.91 1.81 10.29
N GLU A 153 3.75 0.78 10.29
CA GLU A 153 3.78 -0.27 9.27
C GLU A 153 2.50 -1.13 9.25
N VAL A 154 2.23 -1.69 8.07
CA VAL A 154 1.43 -2.89 7.76
C VAL A 154 -0.05 -2.85 7.40
N ILE A 155 -0.76 -1.73 7.31
CA ILE A 155 -2.12 -1.74 6.70
C ILE A 155 -2.33 -0.55 5.80
N CYS A 156 -2.28 -0.75 4.47
CA CYS A 156 -2.93 0.05 3.42
C CYS A 156 -3.01 1.57 3.65
N ARG A 157 -2.04 2.18 4.32
CA ARG A 157 -2.11 3.61 4.64
C ARG A 157 -1.58 4.41 3.47
N PRO A 158 -2.17 5.59 3.21
CA PRO A 158 -1.65 6.51 2.22
C PRO A 158 -0.17 6.76 2.42
N ILE A 159 0.65 6.51 1.40
CA ILE A 159 1.92 7.22 1.30
C ILE A 159 1.62 8.51 0.54
N HIS A 160 1.78 9.63 1.26
CA HIS A 160 1.66 10.96 0.69
C HIS A 160 3.02 11.40 0.18
N LEU A 161 3.10 11.62 -1.13
CA LEU A 161 4.22 12.25 -1.80
C LEU A 161 3.87 13.71 -2.05
N ASN A 162 4.57 14.64 -1.40
CA ASN A 162 4.39 16.07 -1.62
C ASN A 162 5.44 16.57 -2.63
N PHE A 163 5.01 16.72 -3.88
CA PHE A 163 5.84 17.28 -4.93
C PHE A 163 5.83 18.80 -4.82
N ARG A 164 6.95 19.49 -4.57
CA ARG A 164 6.96 20.96 -4.44
C ARG A 164 7.79 21.62 -5.55
N CYS A 165 7.14 22.44 -6.38
CA CYS A 165 7.83 23.28 -7.34
C CYS A 165 8.26 24.58 -6.64
N ARG A 166 9.57 24.83 -6.52
CA ARG A 166 10.12 26.03 -5.89
C ARG A 166 11.06 26.75 -6.86
N VAL A 167 10.55 27.78 -7.52
CA VAL A 167 11.33 28.67 -8.38
C VAL A 167 12.16 29.58 -7.48
N ASN A 168 13.47 29.69 -7.73
CA ASN A 168 14.32 30.73 -7.13
C ASN A 168 14.10 32.06 -7.84
#